data_AF-A0A2D4PNE9-F1
#
_entry.id   AF-A0A2D4PNE9-F1
#
_cell.length_a   1.000
_cell.length_b   1.000
_cell.length_c   1.000
_cell.angle_alpha   90.00
_cell.angle_beta   90.00
_cell.angle_gamma   90.00
#
_symmetry.space_group_name_H-M   'P 1'
#
loop_
_entity.id
_entity.type
_entity.pdbx_description
1 polymer ?
#
loop_
_entity_poly.entity_id
_entity_poly.type
_entity_poly.pdbx_seq_one_letter_code
_entity_poly.pdbx_strand_id
1 'polypeptide(L)'
;ETVIKELKKSLKIKGEELSEANVRLSLLEKKLDSSSKDADERVEKIQTKLSDTQALLKKKEKEFEETMDALQADIDQLESEKLELKQRLSNQSKRTIEGLRGAPPSGIASVISSIAGGVSASQVMAVGSGPVQVKDSPLLLQQIEAMQLSIKHLKNENNWMKGAQMRRELASLPPLHVPKLSLPKDRQGEEVVSSSLYRKTSRLLETLYQMSANAQVVDITRRKAVGSPAAQLLEQTAHLASLSEAIEKLKDEVRKETILQHPGASIPTDFGTFPSVPFLKAKDEQKDSTVYVGRVTFPCQPGHGQRHKLVLTPEQLHKLHSRLIS
;
A
#
# COMPACT_ATOMS: atom_id res chain seq x y z
N GLU A 1 48.83 8.21 -38.10
CA GLU A 1 48.95 6.83 -37.59
C GLU A 1 48.45 6.62 -36.15
N THR A 2 48.70 7.53 -35.22
CA THR A 2 48.31 7.42 -33.80
C THR A 2 46.80 7.32 -33.57
N VAL A 3 46.02 8.19 -34.23
CA VAL A 3 44.55 8.22 -34.14
C VAL A 3 43.90 6.89 -34.58
N ILE A 4 44.44 6.27 -35.63
CA ILE A 4 43.96 4.97 -36.14
C ILE A 4 44.22 3.84 -35.13
N LYS A 5 45.36 3.88 -34.43
CA LYS A 5 45.69 2.90 -33.37
C LYS A 5 44.78 3.07 -32.15
N GLU A 6 44.47 4.29 -31.74
CA GLU A 6 43.51 4.56 -30.65
C GLU A 6 42.10 4.13 -31.01
N LEU A 7 41.62 4.43 -32.23
CA LEU A 7 40.33 3.96 -32.71
C LEU A 7 40.23 2.43 -32.71
N LYS A 8 41.29 1.73 -33.13
CA LYS A 8 41.35 0.27 -33.11
C LYS A 8 41.31 -0.29 -31.68
N LYS A 9 41.98 0.37 -30.73
CA LYS A 9 41.93 0.00 -29.29
C LYS A 9 40.53 0.23 -28.70
N SER A 10 39.92 1.37 -28.98
CA SER A 10 38.55 1.71 -28.56
C SER A 10 37.52 0.74 -29.12
N LEU A 11 37.65 0.36 -30.40
CA LEU A 11 36.78 -0.64 -31.02
C LEU A 11 36.90 -2.01 -30.36
N LYS A 12 38.12 -2.43 -29.99
CA LYS A 12 38.34 -3.69 -29.28
C LYS A 12 37.69 -3.68 -27.89
N ILE A 13 37.85 -2.59 -27.14
CA ILE A 13 37.22 -2.43 -25.81
C ILE A 13 35.70 -2.48 -25.95
N LYS A 14 35.11 -1.76 -26.91
CA LYS A 14 33.67 -1.84 -27.16
C LYS A 14 33.20 -3.24 -27.56
N GLY A 15 34.02 -4.01 -28.27
CA GLY A 15 33.74 -5.41 -28.59
C GLY A 15 33.71 -6.29 -27.34
N GLU A 16 34.65 -6.10 -26.42
CA GLU A 16 34.70 -6.80 -25.13
C GLU A 16 33.50 -6.42 -24.24
N GLU A 17 33.17 -5.13 -24.13
CA GLU A 17 31.98 -4.63 -23.41
C GLU A 17 30.68 -5.22 -23.98
N LEU A 18 30.56 -5.29 -25.31
CA LEU A 18 29.39 -5.87 -25.98
C LEU A 18 29.28 -7.38 -25.69
N SER A 19 30.41 -8.10 -25.69
CA SER A 19 30.43 -9.53 -25.34
C SER A 19 30.00 -9.77 -23.89
N GLU A 20 30.43 -8.93 -22.95
CA GLU A 20 30.04 -9.02 -21.54
C GLU A 20 28.56 -8.68 -21.35
N ALA A 21 28.06 -7.67 -22.06
CA ALA A 21 26.63 -7.33 -22.07
C ALA A 21 25.78 -8.50 -22.59
N ASN A 22 26.21 -9.20 -23.64
CA ASN A 22 25.51 -10.38 -24.17
C ASN A 22 25.48 -11.53 -23.15
N VAL A 23 26.56 -11.77 -22.41
CA VAL A 23 26.58 -12.81 -21.36
C VAL A 23 25.63 -12.44 -20.22
N ARG A 24 25.60 -11.17 -19.80
CA ARG A 24 24.64 -10.70 -18.79
C ARG A 24 23.19 -10.88 -19.26
N LEU A 25 22.92 -10.56 -20.52
CA LEU A 25 21.59 -10.71 -21.13
C LEU A 25 21.17 -12.19 -21.13
N SER A 26 22.03 -13.09 -21.59
CA SER A 26 21.74 -14.53 -21.59
C SER A 26 21.51 -15.11 -20.19
N LEU A 27 22.24 -14.61 -19.17
CA LEU A 27 22.00 -15.01 -17.77
C LEU A 27 20.64 -14.52 -17.27
N LEU A 28 20.24 -13.30 -17.62
CA LEU A 28 18.95 -12.72 -17.24
C LEU A 28 17.80 -13.43 -17.92
N GLU A 29 17.92 -13.75 -19.20
CA GLU A 29 16.95 -14.58 -19.94
C GLU A 29 16.78 -15.95 -19.27
N LYS A 30 17.88 -16.63 -18.95
CA LYS A 30 17.82 -17.92 -18.26
C LYS A 30 17.18 -17.83 -16.87
N LYS A 31 17.44 -16.75 -16.14
CA LYS A 31 16.79 -16.50 -14.83
C LYS A 31 15.29 -16.24 -14.99
N LEU A 32 14.90 -15.51 -16.04
CA LEU A 32 13.50 -15.27 -16.36
C LEU A 32 12.79 -16.58 -16.70
N ASP A 33 13.39 -17.42 -17.54
CA ASP A 33 12.84 -18.74 -17.89
C ASP A 33 12.69 -19.64 -16.66
N SER A 34 13.71 -19.70 -15.79
CA SER A 34 13.60 -20.47 -14.54
C SER A 34 12.52 -19.93 -13.62
N SER A 35 12.41 -18.60 -13.50
CA SER A 35 11.40 -17.98 -12.66
C SER A 35 9.99 -18.15 -13.21
N SER A 36 9.84 -18.18 -14.54
CA SER A 36 8.56 -18.46 -15.21
C SER A 36 8.13 -19.90 -14.91
N LYS A 37 9.04 -20.86 -15.10
CA LYS A 37 8.77 -22.27 -14.82
C LYS A 37 8.39 -22.50 -13.35
N ASP A 38 9.12 -21.90 -12.41
CA ASP A 38 8.80 -21.97 -10.97
C ASP A 38 7.43 -21.33 -10.64
N ALA A 39 6.99 -20.35 -11.43
CA ALA A 39 5.64 -19.79 -11.29
C ALA A 39 4.58 -20.75 -11.80
N ASP A 40 4.79 -21.34 -12.98
CA ASP A 40 3.87 -22.31 -13.58
C ASP A 40 3.69 -23.55 -12.70
N GLU A 41 4.78 -24.10 -12.14
CA GLU A 41 4.73 -25.23 -11.20
C GLU A 41 3.95 -24.90 -9.92
N ARG A 42 3.99 -23.65 -9.45
CA ARG A 42 3.20 -23.22 -8.28
C ARG A 42 1.72 -23.10 -8.63
N VAL A 43 1.40 -22.59 -9.81
CA VAL A 43 0.01 -22.51 -10.30
C VAL A 43 -0.57 -23.92 -10.41
N GLU A 44 0.17 -24.87 -11.00
CA GLU A 44 -0.27 -26.25 -11.11
C GLU A 44 -0.55 -26.87 -9.73
N LYS A 45 0.37 -26.72 -8.77
CA LYS A 45 0.17 -27.20 -7.38
C LYS A 45 -1.05 -26.59 -6.71
N ILE A 46 -1.33 -25.30 -6.94
CA ILE A 46 -2.52 -24.63 -6.40
C ILE A 46 -3.78 -25.18 -7.07
N GLN A 47 -3.75 -25.40 -8.37
CA GLN A 47 -4.87 -25.95 -9.14
C GLN A 47 -5.22 -27.37 -8.67
N THR A 48 -4.22 -28.23 -8.43
CA THR A 48 -4.44 -29.58 -7.87
C THR A 48 -5.07 -29.51 -6.49
N LYS A 49 -4.54 -28.69 -5.58
CA LYS A 49 -5.10 -28.51 -4.23
C LYS A 49 -6.53 -27.99 -4.26
N LEU A 50 -6.84 -27.05 -5.17
CA LEU A 50 -8.18 -26.53 -5.36
C LEU A 50 -9.13 -27.66 -5.79
N SER A 51 -8.74 -28.48 -6.78
CA SER A 51 -9.52 -29.63 -7.24
C SER A 51 -9.77 -30.64 -6.12
N ASP A 52 -8.74 -31.00 -5.35
CA ASP A 52 -8.86 -31.94 -4.23
C ASP A 52 -9.81 -31.41 -3.15
N THR A 53 -9.69 -30.13 -2.77
CA THR A 53 -10.60 -29.53 -1.78
C THR A 53 -12.05 -29.48 -2.27
N GLN A 54 -12.26 -29.23 -3.56
CA GLN A 54 -13.61 -29.20 -4.14
C GLN A 54 -14.23 -30.60 -4.20
N ALA A 55 -13.43 -31.63 -4.48
CA ALA A 55 -13.87 -33.03 -4.40
C ALA A 55 -14.22 -33.44 -2.96
N LEU A 56 -13.42 -33.02 -1.98
CA LEU A 56 -13.69 -33.26 -0.57
C LEU A 56 -15.00 -32.59 -0.12
N LEU A 57 -15.25 -31.35 -0.56
CA LEU A 57 -16.47 -30.61 -0.26
C LEU A 57 -17.70 -31.37 -0.78
N LYS A 58 -17.69 -31.78 -2.06
CA LYS A 58 -18.79 -32.54 -2.65
C LYS A 58 -19.05 -33.87 -1.94
N LYS A 59 -17.98 -34.54 -1.51
CA LYS A 59 -18.12 -35.77 -0.72
C LYS A 59 -18.79 -35.49 0.62
N LYS A 60 -18.43 -34.40 1.29
CA LYS A 60 -19.03 -33.97 2.55
C LYS A 60 -20.50 -33.57 2.39
N GLU A 61 -20.83 -32.83 1.34
CA GLU A 61 -22.22 -32.50 0.99
C GLU A 61 -23.06 -33.77 0.85
N LYS A 62 -22.54 -34.77 0.11
CA LYS A 62 -23.22 -36.07 -0.04
C LYS A 62 -23.37 -36.83 1.29
N GLU A 63 -22.33 -36.86 2.12
CA GLU A 63 -22.38 -37.50 3.46
C GLU A 63 -23.45 -36.84 4.36
N PHE A 64 -23.59 -35.51 4.29
CA PHE A 64 -24.64 -34.80 5.02
C PHE A 64 -26.02 -35.13 4.50
N GLU A 65 -26.21 -35.19 3.19
CA GLU A 65 -27.50 -35.53 2.58
C GLU A 65 -27.93 -36.97 2.93
N GLU A 66 -27.01 -37.94 2.86
CA GLU A 66 -27.25 -39.32 3.31
C GLU A 66 -27.63 -39.39 4.80
N THR A 67 -27.01 -38.55 5.64
CA THR A 67 -27.33 -38.48 7.08
C THR A 67 -28.71 -37.84 7.30
N MET A 68 -29.07 -36.83 6.52
CA MET A 68 -30.39 -36.19 6.59
C MET A 68 -31.50 -37.16 6.19
N ASP A 69 -31.29 -37.94 5.12
CA ASP A 69 -32.23 -38.97 4.67
C ASP A 69 -32.41 -40.07 5.74
N ALA A 70 -31.33 -40.52 6.37
CA ALA A 70 -31.39 -41.49 7.46
C ALA A 70 -32.19 -40.96 8.66
N LEU A 71 -31.95 -39.71 9.07
CA LEU A 71 -32.70 -39.08 10.16
C LEU A 71 -34.18 -38.91 9.83
N GLN A 72 -34.52 -38.60 8.57
CA GLN A 72 -35.91 -38.50 8.14
C GLN A 72 -36.61 -39.88 8.18
N ALA A 73 -35.91 -40.94 7.75
CA ALA A 73 -36.43 -42.31 7.86
C ALA A 73 -36.71 -42.72 9.32
N ASP A 74 -35.81 -42.36 10.25
CA ASP A 74 -36.00 -42.61 11.69
C ASP A 74 -37.22 -41.83 12.24
N ILE A 75 -37.43 -40.58 11.81
CA ILE A 75 -38.61 -39.80 12.18
C ILE A 75 -39.88 -40.50 11.72
N ASP A 76 -39.95 -40.89 10.45
CA ASP A 76 -41.13 -41.55 9.88
C ASP A 76 -41.42 -42.89 10.57
N GLN A 77 -40.37 -43.65 10.91
CA GLN A 77 -40.49 -44.88 11.70
C GLN A 77 -41.07 -44.59 13.09
N LEU A 78 -40.51 -43.62 13.83
CA LEU A 78 -40.99 -43.25 15.15
C LEU A 78 -42.44 -42.74 15.13
N GLU A 79 -42.84 -42.02 14.08
CA GLU A 79 -44.23 -41.60 13.89
C GLU A 79 -45.16 -42.79 13.67
N SER A 80 -44.73 -43.79 12.89
CA SER A 80 -45.50 -45.01 12.68
C SER A 80 -45.65 -45.84 13.96
N GLU A 81 -44.58 -45.99 14.75
CA GLU A 81 -44.59 -46.70 16.04
C GLU A 81 -45.48 -45.97 17.05
N LYS A 82 -45.40 -44.64 17.10
CA LYS A 82 -46.28 -43.80 17.93
C LYS A 82 -47.75 -43.98 17.54
N LEU A 83 -48.05 -44.04 16.25
CA LEU A 83 -49.41 -44.24 15.75
C LEU A 83 -49.92 -45.65 16.11
N GLU A 84 -49.09 -46.68 15.95
CA GLU A 84 -49.41 -48.05 16.34
C GLU A 84 -49.65 -48.18 17.86
N LEU A 85 -48.79 -47.61 18.69
CA LEU A 85 -48.97 -47.61 20.15
C LEU A 85 -50.25 -46.89 20.56
N LYS A 86 -50.57 -45.76 19.94
CA LYS A 86 -51.83 -45.04 20.17
C LYS A 86 -53.04 -45.89 19.78
N GLN A 87 -52.95 -46.66 18.70
CA GLN A 87 -53.99 -47.60 18.27
C GLN A 87 -54.12 -48.78 19.26
N ARG A 88 -53.01 -49.37 19.71
CA ARG A 88 -52.99 -50.44 20.73
C ARG A 88 -53.59 -49.97 22.06
N LEU A 89 -53.26 -48.76 22.52
CA LEU A 89 -53.82 -48.17 23.74
C LEU A 89 -55.34 -47.93 23.61
N SER A 90 -55.79 -47.42 22.47
CA SER A 90 -57.23 -47.26 22.17
C SER A 90 -57.97 -48.61 22.18
N ASN A 91 -57.36 -49.66 21.64
CA ASN A 91 -57.93 -51.01 21.63
C ASN A 91 -57.93 -51.68 23.01
N GLN A 92 -56.92 -51.42 23.86
CA GLN A 92 -56.89 -51.87 25.26
C GLN A 92 -57.90 -51.13 26.14
N SER A 93 -58.06 -49.81 25.94
CA SER A 93 -59.07 -49.00 26.64
C SER A 93 -60.49 -49.53 26.39
N LYS A 94 -60.79 -50.02 25.17
CA LYS A 94 -62.08 -50.64 24.84
C LYS A 94 -62.29 -52.03 25.45
N ARG A 95 -61.23 -52.76 25.81
CA ARG A 95 -61.33 -54.06 26.52
C ARG A 95 -61.51 -53.94 28.04
N THR A 96 -61.41 -52.74 28.60
CA THR A 96 -61.46 -52.52 30.06
C THR A 96 -62.65 -51.64 30.49
N ILE A 97 -63.56 -51.27 29.57
CA ILE A 97 -64.80 -50.55 29.88
C ILE A 97 -65.94 -51.55 30.11
N GLU A 98 -65.86 -52.30 31.22
CA GLU A 98 -67.04 -52.91 31.84
C GLU A 98 -66.95 -53.00 33.37
N GLY A 99 -66.02 -52.25 34.00
CA GLY A 99 -65.83 -52.32 35.44
C GLY A 99 -65.48 -50.98 36.07
N LEU A 100 -66.40 -50.51 36.92
CA LEU A 100 -66.19 -49.60 38.06
C LEU A 100 -66.38 -48.09 37.80
N ARG A 101 -67.67 -47.73 37.95
CA ARG A 101 -68.22 -46.61 38.73
C ARG A 101 -67.19 -45.64 39.33
N GLY A 102 -67.37 -44.37 38.97
CA GLY A 102 -66.69 -43.25 39.59
C GLY A 102 -67.16 -42.96 41.03
N ALA A 103 -66.21 -42.44 41.81
CA ALA A 103 -66.35 -41.34 42.76
C ALA A 103 -64.93 -40.85 43.18
N PRO A 104 -64.78 -39.57 43.61
CA PRO A 104 -63.52 -38.79 43.73
C PRO A 104 -62.89 -38.93 45.16
N PRO A 105 -61.78 -38.28 45.64
CA PRO A 105 -61.39 -36.85 45.48
C PRO A 105 -59.87 -36.46 45.59
N SER A 106 -59.59 -35.15 45.40
CA SER A 106 -58.57 -34.32 46.11
C SER A 106 -57.06 -34.44 45.82
N GLY A 107 -56.35 -33.31 45.92
CA GLY A 107 -54.87 -33.21 46.10
C GLY A 107 -54.12 -32.49 44.95
N ILE A 108 -54.08 -31.15 44.90
CA ILE A 108 -53.07 -30.22 45.49
C ILE A 108 -51.77 -30.07 44.66
N ALA A 109 -51.51 -28.79 44.33
CA ALA A 109 -50.24 -28.08 44.11
C ALA A 109 -49.34 -28.43 42.92
N SER A 110 -49.08 -27.43 42.07
CA SER A 110 -47.85 -26.63 42.23
C SER A 110 -47.82 -25.43 41.29
N VAL A 111 -47.58 -24.30 41.92
CA VAL A 111 -47.09 -23.00 41.45
C VAL A 111 -46.27 -22.99 40.14
N ILE A 112 -46.46 -21.94 39.33
CA ILE A 112 -45.44 -20.92 39.04
C ILE A 112 -46.11 -19.66 38.49
N SER A 113 -45.69 -18.55 39.08
CA SER A 113 -46.10 -17.18 38.88
C SER A 113 -45.96 -16.66 37.45
N SER A 114 -47.06 -16.13 36.95
CA SER A 114 -47.21 -14.76 36.42
C SER A 114 -45.94 -13.90 36.31
N ILE A 115 -45.37 -13.82 35.11
CA ILE A 115 -44.93 -12.56 34.50
C ILE A 115 -45.36 -12.61 33.03
N ALA A 116 -46.51 -12.02 32.72
CA ALA A 116 -46.93 -11.70 31.36
C ALA A 116 -47.61 -10.34 31.37
N GLY A 117 -46.87 -9.31 30.97
CA GLY A 117 -47.41 -8.07 30.48
C GLY A 117 -48.10 -8.31 29.14
N GLY A 118 -49.20 -7.60 28.91
CA GLY A 118 -50.22 -7.92 27.91
C GLY A 118 -49.78 -7.89 26.45
N VAL A 119 -50.54 -8.60 25.62
CA VAL A 119 -51.50 -7.98 24.69
C VAL A 119 -52.60 -8.99 24.35
N SER A 120 -53.81 -8.47 24.27
CA SER A 120 -55.05 -9.19 24.06
C SER A 120 -55.29 -9.55 22.59
N ALA A 121 -55.95 -10.70 22.42
CA ALA A 121 -57.02 -10.99 21.47
C ALA A 121 -56.77 -10.84 19.96
N SER A 122 -56.65 -11.98 19.27
CA SER A 122 -57.63 -12.32 18.23
C SER A 122 -57.69 -13.82 18.00
N GLN A 123 -58.88 -14.39 18.21
CA GLN A 123 -59.26 -15.71 17.74
C GLN A 123 -59.44 -15.67 16.22
N VAL A 124 -58.82 -16.58 15.48
CA VAL A 124 -59.47 -17.23 14.32
C VAL A 124 -58.89 -18.64 14.17
N MET A 125 -59.80 -19.60 14.16
CA MET A 125 -59.58 -21.01 13.84
C MET A 125 -59.50 -21.20 12.31
N ALA A 126 -58.89 -22.33 11.95
CA ALA A 126 -59.13 -23.15 10.75
C ALA A 126 -58.19 -22.99 9.53
N VAL A 127 -57.39 -24.05 9.35
CA VAL A 127 -57.21 -24.87 8.14
C VAL A 127 -56.72 -24.17 6.87
N GLY A 128 -55.47 -24.50 6.53
CA GLY A 128 -54.89 -24.33 5.20
C GLY A 128 -53.57 -25.09 5.10
N SER A 129 -53.64 -26.39 4.79
CA SER A 129 -52.49 -27.21 4.42
C SER A 129 -51.89 -26.72 3.10
N GLY A 130 -50.80 -25.98 3.19
CA GLY A 130 -49.84 -25.78 2.11
C GLY A 130 -48.45 -26.08 2.65
N PRO A 131 -47.51 -26.57 1.83
CA PRO A 131 -46.14 -26.77 2.28
C PRO A 131 -45.60 -25.41 2.73
N VAL A 132 -45.39 -25.26 4.03
CA VAL A 132 -44.61 -24.14 4.56
C VAL A 132 -43.21 -24.36 4.01
N GLN A 133 -42.90 -23.71 2.89
CA GLN A 133 -41.52 -23.49 2.50
C GLN A 133 -40.90 -22.70 3.64
N VAL A 134 -40.17 -23.40 4.52
CA VAL A 134 -39.25 -22.80 5.47
C VAL A 134 -38.13 -22.20 4.62
N LYS A 135 -38.41 -21.04 4.03
CA LYS A 135 -37.39 -20.14 3.51
C LYS A 135 -36.57 -19.80 4.75
N ASP A 136 -35.31 -20.23 4.79
CA ASP A 136 -34.38 -19.87 5.86
C ASP A 136 -34.63 -18.42 6.26
N SER A 137 -34.95 -18.19 7.53
CA SER A 137 -35.35 -16.86 8.00
C SER A 137 -34.31 -15.86 7.53
N PRO A 138 -34.64 -14.87 6.68
CA PRO A 138 -33.65 -13.95 6.12
C PRO A 138 -32.87 -13.20 7.21
N LEU A 139 -33.46 -13.08 8.40
CA LEU A 139 -32.81 -12.56 9.60
C LEU A 139 -31.67 -13.45 10.12
N LEU A 140 -31.81 -14.78 10.02
CA LEU A 140 -30.79 -15.74 10.43
C LEU A 140 -29.58 -15.70 9.48
N LEU A 141 -29.81 -15.62 8.17
CA LEU A 141 -28.74 -15.46 7.18
C LEU A 141 -27.96 -14.16 7.41
N GLN A 142 -28.67 -13.05 7.62
CA GLN A 142 -28.05 -11.77 7.96
C GLN A 142 -27.24 -11.84 9.27
N GLN A 143 -27.73 -12.56 10.27
CA GLN A 143 -27.00 -12.78 11.53
C GLN A 143 -25.73 -13.61 11.32
N ILE A 144 -25.78 -14.66 10.49
CA ILE A 144 -24.63 -15.48 10.13
C ILE A 144 -23.58 -14.63 9.41
N GLU A 145 -23.98 -13.79 8.45
CA GLU A 145 -23.07 -12.87 7.75
C GLU A 145 -22.39 -11.87 8.69
N ALA A 146 -23.16 -11.26 9.61
CA ALA A 146 -22.63 -10.33 10.60
C ALA A 146 -21.64 -11.01 11.57
N MET A 147 -21.94 -12.25 12.00
CA MET A 147 -21.02 -13.06 12.81
C MET A 147 -19.75 -13.42 12.05
N GLN A 148 -19.86 -13.83 10.78
CA GLN A 148 -18.70 -14.14 9.95
C GLN A 148 -17.79 -12.93 9.78
N LEU A 149 -18.35 -11.73 9.58
CA LEU A 149 -17.58 -10.48 9.53
C LEU A 149 -16.86 -10.19 10.85
N SER A 150 -17.55 -10.39 11.97
CA SER A 150 -16.98 -10.21 13.32
C SER A 150 -15.84 -11.18 13.59
N ILE A 151 -16.01 -12.46 13.22
CA ILE A 151 -14.95 -13.48 13.32
C ILE A 151 -13.76 -13.11 12.44
N LYS A 152 -13.99 -12.62 11.22
CA LYS A 152 -12.91 -12.15 10.32
C LYS A 152 -12.16 -10.97 10.94
N HIS A 153 -12.85 -10.02 11.54
CA HIS A 153 -12.24 -8.90 12.25
C HIS A 153 -11.37 -9.38 13.42
N LEU A 154 -11.91 -10.21 14.31
CA LEU A 154 -11.17 -10.78 15.45
C LEU A 154 -9.95 -11.61 14.99
N LYS A 155 -10.10 -12.39 13.92
CA LYS A 155 -8.99 -13.13 13.31
C LYS A 155 -7.89 -12.20 12.79
N ASN A 156 -8.27 -11.08 12.16
CA ASN A 156 -7.31 -10.09 11.68
C ASN A 156 -6.57 -9.40 12.84
N GLU A 157 -7.28 -9.03 13.90
CA GLU A 157 -6.63 -8.48 15.11
C GLU A 157 -5.70 -9.48 15.76
N ASN A 158 -6.12 -10.74 15.90
CA ASN A 158 -5.28 -11.80 16.46
C ASN A 158 -4.01 -12.02 15.62
N ASN A 159 -4.14 -12.03 14.29
CA ASN A 159 -3.00 -12.11 13.38
C ASN A 159 -2.09 -10.88 13.50
N TRP A 160 -2.66 -9.68 13.65
CA TRP A 160 -1.90 -8.45 13.84
C TRP A 160 -1.08 -8.52 15.14
N MET A 161 -1.70 -8.94 16.24
CA MET A 161 -1.05 -9.09 17.54
C MET A 161 0.03 -10.16 17.53
N LYS A 162 -0.25 -11.35 16.97
CA LYS A 162 0.73 -12.44 16.81
C LYS A 162 1.91 -12.02 15.94
N GLY A 163 1.66 -11.23 14.89
CA GLY A 163 2.68 -10.70 14.00
C GLY A 163 3.37 -9.44 14.52
N ALA A 164 2.97 -8.87 15.65
CA ALA A 164 3.43 -7.55 16.08
C ALA A 164 4.94 -7.50 16.35
N GLN A 165 5.50 -8.55 16.97
CA GLN A 165 6.94 -8.63 17.21
C GLN A 165 7.73 -8.66 15.89
N MET A 166 7.36 -9.56 14.97
CA MET A 166 8.01 -9.68 13.65
C MET A 166 7.91 -8.37 12.85
N ARG A 167 6.75 -7.69 12.90
CA ARG A 167 6.58 -6.38 12.26
C ARG A 167 7.47 -5.32 12.88
N ARG A 168 7.64 -5.32 14.21
CA ARG A 168 8.53 -4.39 14.92
C ARG A 168 10.00 -4.62 14.57
N GLU A 169 10.43 -5.87 14.54
CA GLU A 169 11.80 -6.24 14.16
C GLU A 169 12.09 -5.82 12.73
N LEU A 170 11.18 -6.09 11.79
CA LEU A 170 11.32 -5.65 10.40
C LEU A 170 11.31 -4.12 10.27
N ALA A 171 10.43 -3.43 10.99
CA ALA A 171 10.34 -1.96 10.99
C ALA A 171 11.53 -1.27 11.67
N SER A 172 12.28 -1.99 12.52
CA SER A 172 13.51 -1.46 13.13
C SER A 172 14.68 -1.38 12.15
N LEU A 173 14.59 -2.08 11.01
CA LEU A 173 15.58 -2.03 9.96
C LEU A 173 15.38 -0.76 9.10
N PRO A 174 16.47 -0.14 8.61
CA PRO A 174 16.37 1.05 7.77
C PRO A 174 15.66 0.72 6.44
N PRO A 175 14.76 1.59 5.96
CA PRO A 175 14.02 1.35 4.72
C PRO A 175 14.95 1.41 3.51
N LEU A 176 14.84 0.42 2.64
CA LEU A 176 15.63 0.33 1.41
C LEU A 176 14.93 1.10 0.27
N HIS A 177 15.47 2.25 -0.10
CA HIS A 177 15.06 3.00 -1.28
C HIS A 177 16.08 2.80 -2.38
N VAL A 178 15.65 2.19 -3.49
CA VAL A 178 16.51 1.99 -4.66
C VAL A 178 16.53 3.27 -5.52
N PRO A 179 17.70 3.87 -5.80
CA PRO A 179 17.78 4.98 -6.73
C PRO A 179 17.27 4.57 -8.12
N LYS A 180 16.55 5.46 -8.81
CA LYS A 180 16.19 5.26 -10.21
C LYS A 180 17.48 5.24 -11.05
N LEU A 181 17.95 4.06 -11.42
CA LEU A 181 19.11 3.89 -12.30
C LEU A 181 18.60 3.89 -13.75
N SER A 182 18.81 4.98 -14.48
CA SER A 182 18.54 5.00 -15.92
C SER A 182 19.61 4.21 -16.67
N LEU A 183 19.20 3.36 -17.61
CA LEU A 183 20.14 2.69 -18.50
C LEU A 183 20.87 3.74 -19.36
N PRO A 184 22.11 3.48 -19.81
CA PRO A 184 22.87 4.43 -20.64
C PRO A 184 22.14 4.93 -21.89
N LYS A 185 21.15 4.17 -22.39
CA LYS A 185 20.32 4.48 -23.56
C LYS A 185 19.14 5.42 -23.24
N ASP A 186 18.68 5.45 -21.98
CA ASP A 186 17.61 6.30 -21.43
C ASP A 186 18.16 7.52 -20.67
N ARG A 187 19.42 7.89 -20.92
CA ARG A 187 20.06 9.05 -20.28
C ARG A 187 19.52 10.41 -20.71
N GLN A 188 18.42 10.46 -21.46
CA GLN A 188 17.70 11.71 -21.64
C GLN A 188 16.87 11.93 -20.39
N GLY A 189 17.24 12.95 -19.61
CA GLY A 189 16.56 13.34 -18.38
C GLY A 189 15.13 13.83 -18.63
N GLU A 190 14.26 12.96 -19.11
CA GLU A 190 12.89 13.27 -19.51
C GLU A 190 12.09 13.84 -18.33
N GLU A 191 12.27 13.34 -17.10
CA GLU A 191 11.52 13.87 -15.94
C GLU A 191 11.92 15.32 -15.58
N VAL A 192 13.22 15.65 -15.67
CA VAL A 192 13.74 16.97 -15.27
C VAL A 192 13.61 18.01 -16.40
N VAL A 193 13.88 17.61 -17.64
CA VAL A 193 13.86 18.47 -18.84
C VAL A 193 12.44 18.68 -19.39
N SER A 194 11.48 17.82 -19.05
CA SER A 194 10.08 17.98 -19.49
C SER A 194 9.26 18.94 -18.64
N SER A 195 9.76 19.36 -17.47
CA SER A 195 9.03 20.36 -16.69
C SER A 195 9.01 21.71 -17.43
N SER A 196 7.83 22.30 -17.57
CA SER A 196 7.64 23.61 -18.20
C SER A 196 8.51 24.68 -17.53
N LEU A 197 8.70 24.55 -16.22
CA LEU A 197 9.52 25.41 -15.38
C LEU A 197 11.00 25.32 -15.72
N TYR A 198 11.54 24.12 -15.94
CA TYR A 198 12.92 23.95 -16.38
C TYR A 198 13.15 24.57 -17.76
N ARG A 199 12.20 24.41 -18.69
CA ARG A 199 12.27 25.06 -20.02
C ARG A 199 12.23 26.59 -19.92
N LYS A 200 11.34 27.16 -19.09
CA LYS A 200 11.32 28.61 -18.81
C LYS A 200 12.67 29.09 -18.25
N THR A 201 13.22 28.35 -17.28
CA THR A 201 14.52 28.66 -16.66
C THR A 201 15.65 28.63 -17.67
N SER A 202 15.70 27.59 -18.51
CA SER A 202 16.74 27.41 -19.53
C SER A 202 16.71 28.54 -20.57
N ARG A 203 15.51 28.92 -21.04
CA ARG A 203 15.34 30.02 -21.99
C ARG A 203 15.76 31.37 -21.40
N LEU A 204 15.35 31.68 -20.17
CA LEU A 204 15.78 32.93 -19.53
C LEU A 204 17.29 32.97 -19.31
N LEU A 205 17.88 31.85 -18.91
CA LEU A 205 19.33 31.72 -18.75
C LEU A 205 20.07 31.93 -20.08
N GLU A 206 19.57 31.35 -21.18
CA GLU A 206 20.12 31.54 -22.52
C GLU A 206 20.05 33.01 -22.96
N THR A 207 18.90 33.67 -22.77
CA THR A 207 18.76 35.11 -23.05
C THR A 207 19.73 35.95 -22.24
N LEU A 208 19.91 35.66 -20.95
CA LEU A 208 20.86 36.37 -20.08
C LEU A 208 22.30 36.16 -20.54
N TYR A 209 22.68 34.93 -20.91
CA TYR A 209 24.01 34.66 -21.45
C TYR A 209 24.24 35.42 -22.74
N GLN A 210 23.28 35.41 -23.67
CA GLN A 210 23.38 36.17 -24.91
C GLN A 210 23.52 37.67 -24.65
N MET A 211 22.78 38.24 -23.70
CA MET A 211 22.92 39.66 -23.34
C MET A 211 24.26 39.97 -22.67
N SER A 212 24.72 39.12 -21.76
CA SER A 212 25.99 39.31 -21.05
C SER A 212 27.20 39.22 -22.00
N ALA A 213 27.12 38.36 -23.01
CA ALA A 213 28.17 38.17 -24.00
C ALA A 213 28.18 39.26 -25.09
N ASN A 214 27.03 39.86 -25.40
CA ASN A 214 26.88 40.87 -26.46
C ASN A 214 26.63 42.29 -25.92
N ALA A 215 27.15 42.62 -24.74
CA ALA A 215 27.06 43.98 -24.20
C ALA A 215 27.89 44.96 -25.05
N GLN A 216 27.21 45.86 -25.77
CA GLN A 216 27.83 46.86 -26.64
C GLN A 216 27.54 48.29 -26.16
N VAL A 217 28.52 49.18 -26.34
CA VAL A 217 28.37 50.61 -26.08
C VAL A 217 27.48 51.23 -27.16
N VAL A 218 26.57 52.12 -26.75
CA VAL A 218 25.65 52.82 -27.67
C VAL A 218 26.42 53.80 -28.55
N ASP A 219 26.19 53.73 -29.87
CA ASP A 219 26.83 54.59 -30.87
C ASP A 219 26.17 55.99 -30.92
N ILE A 220 26.95 57.01 -30.58
CA ILE A 220 26.52 58.42 -30.60
C ILE A 220 26.71 59.10 -31.96
N THR A 221 27.36 58.44 -32.92
CA THR A 221 27.71 59.03 -34.23
C THR A 221 26.52 59.08 -35.21
N ARG A 222 25.36 58.52 -34.83
CA ARG A 222 24.09 58.51 -35.59
C ARG A 222 24.18 57.93 -37.01
N ARG A 223 25.23 57.17 -37.34
CA ARG A 223 25.42 56.62 -38.69
C ARG A 223 24.50 55.46 -39.03
N LYS A 224 24.00 54.73 -38.02
CA LYS A 224 23.15 53.53 -38.17
C LYS A 224 21.95 53.45 -37.21
N ALA A 225 21.79 54.39 -36.29
CA ALA A 225 20.86 54.22 -35.17
C ALA A 225 19.41 54.56 -35.54
N VAL A 226 18.49 53.63 -35.26
CA VAL A 226 17.05 53.89 -35.18
C VAL A 226 16.77 54.44 -33.77
N GLY A 227 16.53 55.75 -33.65
CA GLY A 227 16.21 56.41 -32.37
C GLY A 227 17.36 57.23 -31.75
N SER A 228 17.08 57.84 -30.59
CA SER A 228 18.07 58.64 -29.87
C SER A 228 18.99 57.74 -29.02
N PRO A 229 20.29 58.10 -28.82
CA PRO A 229 21.20 57.32 -27.97
C PRO A 229 20.66 57.12 -26.54
N ALA A 230 19.96 58.14 -26.00
CA ALA A 230 19.30 58.05 -24.71
C ALA A 230 18.14 57.04 -24.71
N ALA A 231 17.36 56.97 -25.79
CA ALA A 231 16.29 55.98 -25.93
C ALA A 231 16.84 54.55 -26.02
N GLN A 232 17.96 54.34 -26.73
CA GLN A 232 18.59 53.02 -26.83
C GLN A 232 19.13 52.51 -25.47
N LEU A 233 19.75 53.41 -24.67
CA LEU A 233 20.16 53.07 -23.30
C LEU A 233 18.95 52.80 -22.39
N LEU A 234 17.88 53.56 -22.54
CA LEU A 234 16.65 53.36 -21.78
C LEU A 234 16.01 52.00 -22.13
N GLU A 235 15.99 51.62 -23.40
CA GLU A 235 15.49 50.32 -23.86
C GLU A 235 16.30 49.15 -23.27
N GLN A 236 17.63 49.24 -23.30
CA GLN A 236 18.50 48.24 -22.67
C GLN A 236 18.22 48.10 -21.17
N THR A 237 18.04 49.24 -20.48
CA THR A 237 17.74 49.27 -19.04
C THR A 237 16.34 48.70 -18.74
N ALA A 238 15.33 49.06 -19.53
CA ALA A 238 13.97 48.54 -19.40
C ALA A 238 13.92 47.03 -19.67
N HIS A 239 14.68 46.54 -20.64
CA HIS A 239 14.79 45.12 -20.92
C HIS A 239 15.42 44.34 -19.75
N LEU A 240 16.49 44.87 -19.14
CA LEU A 240 17.08 44.28 -17.93
C LEU A 240 16.11 44.28 -16.74
N ALA A 241 15.36 45.36 -16.54
CA ALA A 241 14.34 45.43 -15.49
C ALA A 241 13.23 44.39 -15.70
N SER A 242 12.75 44.23 -16.92
CA SER A 242 11.76 43.21 -17.29
C SER A 242 12.26 41.79 -17.04
N LEU A 243 13.51 41.49 -17.42
CA LEU A 243 14.13 40.19 -17.14
C LEU A 243 14.28 39.94 -15.64
N SER A 244 14.68 40.95 -14.87
CA SER A 244 14.76 40.84 -13.41
C SER A 244 13.40 40.49 -12.80
N GLU A 245 12.31 41.12 -13.24
CA GLU A 245 10.96 40.82 -12.76
C GLU A 245 10.53 39.40 -13.15
N ALA A 246 10.83 38.96 -14.38
CA ALA A 246 10.55 37.61 -14.82
C ALA A 246 11.31 36.55 -14.00
N ILE A 247 12.55 36.83 -13.61
CA ILE A 247 13.37 35.95 -12.77
C ILE A 247 12.78 35.84 -11.36
N GLU A 248 12.36 36.93 -10.73
CA GLU A 248 11.74 36.86 -9.40
C GLU A 248 10.42 36.07 -9.42
N LYS A 249 9.57 36.28 -10.43
CA LYS A 249 8.36 35.46 -10.63
C LYS A 249 8.70 33.97 -10.80
N LEU A 250 9.69 33.66 -11.64
CA LEU A 250 10.11 32.28 -11.88
C LEU A 250 10.70 31.63 -10.62
N LYS A 251 11.48 32.38 -9.85
CA LYS A 251 12.07 31.93 -8.57
C LYS A 251 10.97 31.56 -7.56
N ASP A 252 9.87 32.31 -7.52
CA ASP A 252 8.71 31.96 -6.70
C ASP A 252 7.98 30.71 -7.20
N GLU A 253 7.78 30.56 -8.51
CA GLU A 253 7.24 29.33 -9.11
C GLU A 253 8.12 28.11 -8.78
N VAL A 254 9.44 28.22 -8.90
CA VAL A 254 10.42 27.17 -8.57
C VAL A 254 10.38 26.81 -7.10
N ARG A 255 10.30 27.80 -6.20
CA ARG A 255 10.16 27.52 -4.77
C ARG A 255 8.90 26.74 -4.45
N LYS A 256 7.75 27.17 -5.00
CA LYS A 256 6.46 26.49 -4.80
C LYS A 256 6.51 25.05 -5.31
N GLU A 257 7.00 24.84 -6.53
CA GLU A 257 7.13 23.50 -7.10
C GLU A 257 8.08 22.61 -6.27
N THR A 258 9.21 23.15 -5.81
CA THR A 258 10.16 22.41 -4.96
C THR A 258 9.53 21.96 -3.64
N ILE A 259 8.64 22.77 -3.06
CA ILE A 259 7.91 22.42 -1.84
C ILE A 259 6.88 21.31 -2.13
N LEU A 260 6.16 21.38 -3.24
CA LEU A 260 5.15 20.38 -3.61
C LEU A 260 5.77 19.00 -3.93
N GLN A 261 6.96 19.00 -4.54
CA GLN A 261 7.68 17.76 -4.88
C GLN A 261 8.25 17.03 -3.66
N HIS A 262 8.41 17.70 -2.52
CA HIS A 262 9.00 17.12 -1.31
C HIS A 262 7.92 16.79 -0.27
N PRO A 263 7.62 15.50 -0.02
CA PRO A 263 6.63 15.11 0.98
C PRO A 263 6.94 15.72 2.35
N GLY A 264 5.94 16.37 2.97
CA GLY A 264 6.10 17.03 4.28
C GLY A 264 6.81 18.38 4.27
N ALA A 265 7.20 18.91 3.11
CA ALA A 265 7.79 20.26 3.02
C ALA A 265 6.77 21.40 3.09
N SER A 266 5.47 21.14 2.86
CA SER A 266 4.42 22.16 2.95
C SER A 266 3.65 22.08 4.27
N ILE A 267 3.20 23.24 4.74
CA ILE A 267 2.19 23.34 5.81
C ILE A 267 0.80 23.19 5.16
N PRO A 268 -0.17 22.48 5.79
CA PRO A 268 -1.55 22.41 5.30
C PRO A 268 -2.25 23.76 5.54
N THR A 269 -2.58 24.45 4.44
CA THR A 269 -3.26 25.76 4.47
C THR A 269 -4.21 25.89 3.29
N ASP A 270 -5.33 26.61 3.49
CA ASP A 270 -6.42 26.67 2.49
C ASP A 270 -6.10 27.58 1.28
N PHE A 271 -5.28 28.62 1.48
CA PHE A 271 -5.11 29.71 0.50
C PHE A 271 -3.83 29.64 -0.33
N GLY A 272 -2.91 28.73 -0.04
CA GLY A 272 -1.63 28.68 -0.75
C GLY A 272 -0.68 27.62 -0.24
N THR A 273 0.49 27.56 -0.88
CA THR A 273 1.60 26.66 -0.51
C THR A 273 2.63 27.45 0.28
N PHE A 274 2.86 27.04 1.53
CA PHE A 274 3.86 27.65 2.40
C PHE A 274 4.86 26.58 2.88
N PRO A 275 6.17 26.88 2.84
CA PRO A 275 7.18 25.94 3.31
C PRO A 275 7.10 25.74 4.81
N SER A 276 7.37 24.53 5.27
CA SER A 276 7.52 24.22 6.68
C SER A 276 8.84 24.76 7.22
N VAL A 277 8.84 25.18 8.48
CA VAL A 277 10.04 25.70 9.16
C VAL A 277 11.20 24.68 9.15
N PRO A 278 10.98 23.38 9.43
CA PRO A 278 12.04 22.38 9.35
C PRO A 278 12.63 22.26 7.94
N PHE A 279 11.80 22.35 6.91
CA PHE A 279 12.27 22.29 5.52
C PHE A 279 13.18 23.47 5.17
N LEU A 280 12.83 24.70 5.58
CA LEU A 280 13.67 25.87 5.37
C LEU A 280 15.04 25.73 6.05
N LYS A 281 15.06 25.31 7.32
CA LYS A 281 16.31 25.06 8.06
C LYS A 281 17.18 24.01 7.38
N ALA A 282 16.58 22.89 6.98
CA ALA A 282 17.29 21.83 6.27
C ALA A 282 17.86 22.33 4.92
N LYS A 283 17.14 23.20 4.20
CA LYS A 283 17.62 23.80 2.94
C LYS A 283 18.78 24.77 3.14
N ASP A 284 18.78 25.52 4.25
CA ASP A 284 19.91 26.38 4.59
C ASP A 284 21.15 25.55 4.98
N GLU A 285 20.99 24.50 5.79
CA GLU A 285 22.09 23.58 6.14
C GLU A 285 22.62 22.81 4.92
N GLN A 286 21.77 22.52 3.92
CA GLN A 286 22.17 21.85 2.69
C GLN A 286 23.20 22.67 1.88
N LYS A 287 23.24 24.00 2.02
CA LYS A 287 24.20 24.87 1.31
C LYS A 287 25.66 24.57 1.71
N ASP A 288 25.88 24.25 2.98
CA ASP A 288 27.21 23.96 3.55
C ASP A 288 27.54 22.46 3.58
N SER A 289 26.66 21.61 3.02
CA SER A 289 26.72 20.14 2.89
C SER A 289 26.77 19.35 4.19
N THR A 290 27.60 19.73 5.17
CA THR A 290 27.81 19.03 6.43
C THR A 290 28.25 20.00 7.52
N VAL A 291 27.61 19.96 8.69
CA VAL A 291 28.05 20.75 9.86
C VAL A 291 29.27 20.10 10.51
N TYR A 292 30.31 20.89 10.79
CA TYR A 292 31.49 20.42 11.52
C TYR A 292 31.18 20.29 13.02
N VAL A 293 31.31 19.07 13.56
CA VAL A 293 30.99 18.78 14.97
C VAL A 293 32.24 18.67 15.85
N GLY A 294 33.35 18.15 15.33
CA GLY A 294 34.56 17.97 16.14
C GLY A 294 35.70 17.19 15.46
N ARG A 295 36.69 16.78 16.26
CA ARG A 295 37.88 16.03 15.82
C ARG A 295 38.22 14.95 16.83
N VAL A 296 38.43 13.73 16.35
CA VAL A 296 39.03 12.63 17.12
C VAL A 296 40.45 12.42 16.61
N THR A 297 41.41 12.31 17.53
CA THR A 297 42.82 12.11 17.20
C THR A 297 43.24 10.71 17.63
N PHE A 298 43.90 9.99 16.73
CA PHE A 298 44.48 8.69 17.01
C PHE A 298 46.01 8.81 17.12
N PRO A 299 46.65 8.00 17.97
CA PRO A 299 48.12 7.97 18.03
C PRO A 299 48.66 7.49 16.69
N CYS A 300 49.66 8.21 16.15
CA CYS A 300 50.27 7.91 14.87
C CYS A 300 51.78 8.18 14.92
N GLN A 301 52.56 7.44 14.14
CA GLN A 301 54.00 7.69 14.04
C GLN A 301 54.29 9.04 13.36
N PRO A 302 55.41 9.70 13.70
CA PRO A 302 55.82 10.95 13.06
C PRO A 302 55.82 10.83 11.53
N GLY A 303 55.27 11.83 10.84
CA GLY A 303 55.18 11.85 9.38
C GLY A 303 54.03 11.06 8.74
N HIS A 304 53.29 10.25 9.50
CA HIS A 304 52.20 9.41 8.98
C HIS A 304 50.79 9.95 9.28
N GLY A 305 50.69 11.17 9.81
CA GLY A 305 49.41 11.78 10.17
C GLY A 305 48.53 12.01 8.94
N GLN A 306 47.37 11.34 8.89
CA GLN A 306 46.38 11.53 7.83
C GLN A 306 45.11 12.17 8.39
N ARG A 307 44.59 13.19 7.68
CA ARG A 307 43.31 13.84 8.03
C ARG A 307 42.19 13.26 7.18
N HIS A 308 41.22 12.62 7.85
CA HIS A 308 40.03 12.09 7.21
C HIS A 308 38.81 12.95 7.57
N LYS A 309 38.04 13.38 6.56
CA LYS A 309 36.73 14.02 6.76
C LYS A 309 35.66 12.94 6.81
N LEU A 310 35.28 12.53 8.01
CA LEU A 310 34.24 11.53 8.24
C LEU A 310 32.88 12.23 8.39
N VAL A 311 31.89 11.77 7.63
CA VAL A 311 30.50 12.25 7.71
C VAL A 311 29.67 11.16 8.37
N LEU A 312 29.04 11.49 9.50
CA LEU A 312 28.26 10.57 10.30
C LEU A 312 26.83 11.08 10.44
N THR A 313 25.88 10.15 10.48
CA THR A 313 24.51 10.47 10.91
C THR A 313 24.47 10.71 12.43
N PRO A 314 23.44 11.41 12.96
CA PRO A 314 23.28 11.59 14.40
C PRO A 314 23.32 10.26 15.17
N GLU A 315 22.68 9.21 14.66
CA GLU A 315 22.69 7.88 15.30
C GLU A 315 24.09 7.25 15.33
N GLN A 316 24.84 7.36 14.23
CA GLN A 316 26.22 6.86 14.17
C GLN A 316 27.13 7.63 15.12
N LEU A 317 26.94 8.94 15.24
CA LEU A 317 27.68 9.77 16.19
C LEU A 317 27.39 9.38 17.64
N HIS A 318 26.14 9.14 18.01
CA HIS A 318 25.79 8.65 19.36
C HIS A 318 26.42 7.28 19.64
N LYS A 319 26.43 6.36 18.67
CA LYS A 319 27.11 5.07 18.77
C LYS A 319 28.62 5.20 18.92
N LEU A 320 29.25 6.13 18.20
CA LEU A 320 30.68 6.40 18.33
C LEU A 320 30.99 6.97 19.72
N HIS A 321 30.21 7.95 20.16
CA HIS A 321 30.36 8.60 21.47
C HIS A 321 30.23 7.60 22.62
N SER A 322 29.24 6.70 22.58
CA SER A 322 29.07 5.66 23.62
C SER A 322 30.22 4.66 23.66
N ARG A 323 30.93 4.44 22.54
CA ARG A 323 32.10 3.56 22.46
C ARG A 323 33.41 4.23 22.87
N LEU A 324 33.49 5.56 22.80
CA LEU A 324 34.68 6.31 23.18
C LEU A 324 34.70 6.69 24.66
N ILE A 325 33.53 6.73 25.31
CA ILE A 325 33.38 7.15 26.72
C ILE A 325 33.15 5.97 27.67
N SER A 326 32.69 4.82 27.15
CA SER A 326 32.63 3.57 27.91
C SER A 326 33.98 2.88 27.99
#